data_AF-A0A963SVC7-F1
#
_entry.id   AF-A0A963SVC7-F1
#
_cell.length_a   1.000
_cell.length_b   1.000
_cell.length_c   1.000
_cell.angle_alpha   90.00
_cell.angle_beta   90.00
_cell.angle_gamma   90.00
#
_symmetry.space_group_name_H-M   'P 1'
#
loop_
_entity.id
_entity.type
_entity.pdbx_description
1 polymer ?
#
loop_
_entity_poly.entity_id
_entity_poly.type
_entity_poly.pdbx_seq_one_letter_code
_entity_poly.pdbx_strand_id
1 'polypeptide(L)'
;MSNSNVKSSRHARPIDDLTGVKVGEEFERFEQKFDIYCRAMWDPEIKSEKSDKFFEGYYMPYARARKTDGFSQKDYAFRNAAWHVNNVIRDIEKSGEFRKEKPDEIRKEGFWDYYTSHDQGWPEPYPYESPAEATRDLRKVAGFCGVGDLGVCEYDERWMYKSIFSMQGNGQKPQEIPDDIPNVIVTLEPMDRDLIRTVPSALSGAATGLGYTFDGVAIITLAQYIRNMGYRAYATLNDTALCIPLALQAGLGEVGRHGMLINEKYGPRFRIGKIFTDMPLEINTPKKFGVEEFCTICDRCAKACPPKAIPFDAPSDHVHSESNIKGVVKWTPSAEKCFKFWCNQNTDCIICIRSCPYNRDFTKLVHRMWLKLAKGPFKKLALKLDDWFMDRGRLKTSHWWRPELKNNEPDENPIKKSK
;
A
#
# COMPACT_ATOMS: atom_id res chain seq x y z
N MET A 1 -15.52 -8.05 -29.18
CA MET A 1 -15.79 -9.40 -28.66
C MET A 1 -14.47 -10.14 -28.60
N SER A 2 -13.84 -10.20 -27.42
CA SER A 2 -12.69 -11.07 -27.18
C SER A 2 -13.08 -12.04 -26.07
N ASN A 3 -13.51 -13.23 -26.46
CA ASN A 3 -13.72 -14.36 -25.57
C ASN A 3 -12.35 -14.78 -25.01
N SER A 4 -11.97 -14.25 -23.84
CA SER A 4 -11.02 -14.94 -22.97
C SER A 4 -11.82 -15.97 -22.18
N ASN A 5 -11.79 -17.22 -22.64
CA ASN A 5 -12.25 -18.38 -21.89
C ASN A 5 -11.38 -18.52 -20.62
N VAL A 6 -11.70 -17.76 -19.58
CA VAL A 6 -11.40 -18.19 -18.22
C VAL A 6 -12.45 -19.26 -17.94
N LYS A 7 -12.09 -20.54 -18.15
CA LYS A 7 -12.86 -21.66 -17.59
C LYS A 7 -13.07 -21.33 -16.10
N SER A 8 -14.29 -21.54 -15.59
CA SER A 8 -14.65 -21.23 -14.20
C SER A 8 -13.63 -21.88 -13.26
N SER A 9 -12.65 -21.10 -12.81
CA SER A 9 -11.57 -21.59 -11.97
C SER A 9 -12.15 -22.16 -10.68
N ARG A 10 -11.59 -23.24 -10.15
CA ARG A 10 -11.97 -23.70 -8.78
C ARG A 10 -11.72 -22.63 -7.71
N HIS A 11 -10.91 -21.61 -8.03
CA HIS A 11 -10.60 -20.47 -7.18
C HIS A 11 -11.54 -19.28 -7.39
N ALA A 12 -12.47 -19.33 -8.33
CA ALA A 12 -13.44 -18.28 -8.56
C ALA A 12 -14.40 -18.16 -7.37
N ARG A 13 -14.70 -16.92 -6.97
CA ARG A 13 -15.68 -16.60 -5.92
C ARG A 13 -16.69 -15.58 -6.45
N PRO A 14 -17.95 -15.55 -5.96
CA PRO A 14 -18.95 -14.58 -6.42
C PRO A 14 -18.51 -13.10 -6.33
N ILE A 15 -17.67 -12.77 -5.35
CA ILE A 15 -17.10 -11.41 -5.18
C ILE A 15 -16.21 -10.97 -6.35
N ASP A 16 -15.72 -11.90 -7.17
CA ASP A 16 -14.85 -11.64 -8.32
C ASP A 16 -15.60 -10.88 -9.42
N ASP A 17 -16.89 -11.13 -9.61
CA ASP A 17 -17.72 -10.42 -10.59
C ASP A 17 -17.83 -8.92 -10.23
N LEU A 18 -17.94 -8.63 -8.93
CA LEU A 18 -18.05 -7.27 -8.40
C LEU A 18 -16.70 -6.54 -8.43
N THR A 19 -15.61 -7.22 -8.06
CA THR A 19 -14.26 -6.62 -8.04
C THR A 19 -13.60 -6.57 -9.42
N GLY A 20 -14.03 -7.43 -10.36
CA GLY A 20 -13.36 -7.63 -11.65
C GLY A 20 -12.06 -8.43 -11.58
N VAL A 21 -11.72 -8.97 -10.41
CA VAL A 21 -10.54 -9.84 -10.25
C VAL A 21 -10.77 -11.12 -11.03
N LYS A 22 -9.75 -11.57 -11.76
CA LYS A 22 -9.78 -12.84 -12.50
C LYS A 22 -8.70 -13.75 -11.96
N VAL A 23 -9.12 -14.86 -11.38
CA VAL A 23 -8.26 -15.89 -10.81
C VAL A 23 -8.32 -17.13 -11.70
N GLY A 24 -7.18 -17.56 -12.23
CA GLY A 24 -7.05 -18.74 -13.09
C GLY A 24 -6.97 -20.05 -12.30
N GLU A 25 -6.89 -21.18 -12.99
CA GLU A 25 -6.73 -22.52 -12.38
C GLU A 25 -5.34 -22.71 -11.75
N GLU A 26 -4.31 -22.10 -12.35
CA GLU A 26 -2.92 -22.14 -11.89
C GLU A 26 -2.63 -21.19 -10.70
N PHE A 27 -3.69 -20.76 -10.01
CA PHE A 27 -3.55 -19.86 -8.86
C PHE A 27 -2.93 -20.58 -7.66
N GLU A 28 -1.92 -19.95 -7.08
CA GLU A 28 -1.25 -20.39 -5.85
C GLU A 28 -1.24 -19.23 -4.85
N ARG A 29 -1.59 -19.52 -3.58
CA ARG A 29 -1.39 -18.56 -2.49
C ARG A 29 0.09 -18.19 -2.39
N PHE A 30 0.34 -16.90 -2.22
CA PHE A 30 1.69 -16.36 -2.20
C PHE A 30 2.41 -16.71 -0.90
N GLU A 31 3.67 -17.11 -0.98
CA GLU A 31 4.53 -17.32 0.19
C GLU A 31 5.32 -16.04 0.48
N GLN A 32 5.20 -15.48 1.69
CA GLN A 32 5.75 -14.16 1.99
C GLN A 32 7.27 -14.07 1.82
N LYS A 33 8.01 -15.19 1.99
CA LYS A 33 9.47 -15.18 1.76
C LYS A 33 9.87 -14.71 0.36
N PHE A 34 8.99 -14.84 -0.63
CA PHE A 34 9.22 -14.43 -2.01
C PHE A 34 8.83 -12.97 -2.27
N ASP A 35 8.22 -12.29 -1.30
CA ASP A 35 8.13 -10.83 -1.34
C ASP A 35 9.54 -10.25 -1.55
N ILE A 36 9.64 -9.21 -2.38
CA ILE A 36 10.94 -8.72 -2.83
C ILE A 36 11.80 -8.18 -1.67
N TYR A 37 11.17 -7.64 -0.62
CA TYR A 37 11.87 -7.15 0.56
C TYR A 37 12.35 -8.30 1.44
N CYS A 38 11.60 -9.40 1.50
CA CYS A 38 11.99 -10.61 2.21
C CYS A 38 13.11 -11.37 1.46
N ARG A 39 13.01 -11.52 0.13
CA ARG A 39 14.08 -12.09 -0.71
C ARG A 39 15.40 -11.35 -0.54
N ALA A 40 15.38 -10.03 -0.39
CA ALA A 40 16.59 -9.25 -0.13
C ALA A 40 17.34 -9.65 1.16
N MET A 41 16.72 -10.43 2.04
CA MET A 41 17.35 -10.93 3.26
C MET A 41 18.14 -12.23 3.03
N TRP A 42 17.70 -13.10 2.11
CA TRP A 42 18.18 -14.50 1.99
C TRP A 42 18.56 -14.95 0.57
N ASP A 43 17.95 -14.36 -0.47
CA ASP A 43 18.13 -14.77 -1.86
C ASP A 43 19.39 -14.09 -2.45
N PRO A 44 20.42 -14.86 -2.86
CA PRO A 44 21.67 -14.30 -3.39
C PRO A 44 21.50 -13.53 -4.71
N GLU A 45 20.41 -13.71 -5.45
CA GLU A 45 20.14 -12.93 -6.68
C GLU A 45 19.65 -11.51 -6.38
N ILE A 46 19.00 -11.32 -5.22
CA ILE A 46 18.41 -10.05 -4.80
C ILE A 46 19.28 -9.36 -3.75
N LYS A 47 19.81 -10.13 -2.80
CA LYS A 47 20.68 -9.65 -1.72
C LYS A 47 21.99 -9.13 -2.30
N SER A 48 22.30 -7.89 -1.99
CA SER A 48 23.51 -7.21 -2.43
C SER A 48 23.92 -6.15 -1.41
N GLU A 49 25.17 -5.69 -1.48
CA GLU A 49 25.63 -4.56 -0.68
C GLU A 49 24.70 -3.32 -0.82
N LYS A 50 24.09 -3.12 -2.00
CA LYS A 50 23.15 -2.02 -2.22
C LYS A 50 21.80 -2.24 -1.54
N SER A 51 21.28 -3.47 -1.47
CA SER A 51 20.05 -3.76 -0.73
C SER A 51 20.27 -3.64 0.77
N ASP A 52 21.41 -4.12 1.28
CA ASP A 52 21.76 -3.98 2.70
C ASP A 52 21.84 -2.50 3.08
N LYS A 53 22.57 -1.70 2.29
CA LYS A 53 22.65 -0.24 2.47
C LYS A 53 21.31 0.48 2.35
N PHE A 54 20.37 -0.04 1.54
CA PHE A 54 19.02 0.52 1.46
C PHE A 54 18.29 0.40 2.81
N PHE A 55 18.32 -0.78 3.43
CA PHE A 55 17.69 -0.99 4.74
C PHE A 55 18.43 -0.25 5.86
N GLU A 56 19.76 -0.28 5.88
CA GLU A 56 20.57 0.45 6.86
C GLU A 56 20.35 1.96 6.76
N GLY A 57 20.13 2.48 5.55
CA GLY A 57 19.97 3.91 5.29
C GLY A 57 18.80 4.56 6.04
N TYR A 58 17.83 3.78 6.52
CA TYR A 58 16.74 4.26 7.38
C TYR A 58 17.18 4.61 8.82
N TYR A 59 18.48 4.46 9.12
CA TYR A 59 19.11 4.86 10.38
C TYR A 59 20.32 5.76 10.12
N MET A 60 20.54 6.74 11.01
CA MET A 60 21.76 7.55 11.00
C MET A 60 22.85 6.83 11.83
N PRO A 61 24.14 6.87 11.43
CA PRO A 61 24.73 7.68 10.35
C PRO A 61 24.75 7.02 8.96
N TYR A 62 24.11 5.87 8.75
CA TYR A 62 24.22 5.08 7.51
C TYR A 62 23.48 5.67 6.30
N ALA A 63 22.59 6.66 6.51
CA ALA A 63 21.92 7.37 5.43
C ALA A 63 22.91 8.11 4.51
N ARG A 64 22.81 7.87 3.20
CA ARG A 64 23.77 8.39 2.22
C ARG A 64 23.37 9.78 1.71
N ALA A 65 23.58 10.80 2.54
CA ALA A 65 23.38 12.19 2.16
C ALA A 65 24.27 12.60 0.96
N ARG A 66 23.74 13.42 0.05
CA ARG A 66 24.38 13.87 -1.19
C ARG A 66 24.04 15.34 -1.45
N LYS A 67 24.78 15.98 -2.36
CA LYS A 67 24.52 17.38 -2.79
C LYS A 67 23.34 17.52 -3.76
N THR A 68 22.80 16.41 -4.27
CA THR A 68 21.65 16.41 -5.19
C THR A 68 20.36 16.82 -4.47
N ASP A 69 19.50 17.61 -5.13
CA ASP A 69 18.20 18.03 -4.60
C ASP A 69 17.41 16.82 -4.06
N GLY A 70 16.93 16.96 -2.82
CA GLY A 70 16.13 15.95 -2.13
C GLY A 70 16.90 14.79 -1.49
N PHE A 71 18.23 14.84 -1.46
CA PHE A 71 19.07 13.83 -0.80
C PHE A 71 20.03 14.44 0.23
N SER A 72 19.74 15.64 0.73
CA SER A 72 20.54 16.28 1.76
C SER A 72 20.36 15.62 3.14
N GLN A 73 21.21 15.96 4.11
CA GLN A 73 21.09 15.45 5.47
C GLN A 73 19.72 15.71 6.09
N LYS A 74 19.12 16.90 5.88
CA LYS A 74 17.79 17.22 6.42
C LYS A 74 16.67 16.40 5.76
N ASP A 75 16.82 16.05 4.48
CA ASP A 75 15.84 15.21 3.77
C ASP A 75 15.82 13.79 4.39
N TYR A 76 17.00 13.22 4.62
CA TYR A 76 17.15 11.94 5.30
C TYR A 76 16.77 11.99 6.78
N ALA A 77 17.09 13.08 7.48
CA ALA A 77 16.73 13.26 8.88
C ALA A 77 15.21 13.23 9.06
N PHE A 78 14.46 14.01 8.26
CA PHE A 78 13.01 14.01 8.35
C PHE A 78 12.41 12.68 7.89
N ARG A 79 12.92 12.09 6.80
CA ARG A 79 12.51 10.74 6.38
C ARG A 79 12.67 9.73 7.51
N ASN A 80 13.86 9.62 8.10
CA ASN A 80 14.11 8.62 9.13
C ASN A 80 13.30 8.90 10.41
N ALA A 81 13.09 10.18 10.77
CA ALA A 81 12.20 10.57 11.87
C ALA A 81 10.74 10.15 11.61
N ALA A 82 10.24 10.33 10.38
CA ALA A 82 8.89 9.92 9.98
C ALA A 82 8.65 8.41 10.13
N TRP A 83 9.71 7.59 10.08
CA TRP A 83 9.63 6.14 10.30
C TRP A 83 9.82 5.73 11.77
N HIS A 84 10.22 6.64 12.65
CA HIS A 84 10.70 6.30 13.98
C HIS A 84 9.63 5.62 14.83
N VAL A 85 8.41 6.18 14.91
CA VAL A 85 7.32 5.61 15.70
C VAL A 85 6.94 4.23 15.18
N ASN A 86 6.84 4.05 13.86
CA ASN A 86 6.59 2.73 13.28
C ASN A 86 7.69 1.73 13.63
N ASN A 87 8.97 2.15 13.59
CA ASN A 87 10.08 1.28 13.97
C ASN A 87 10.02 0.88 15.45
N VAL A 88 9.65 1.80 16.35
CA VAL A 88 9.44 1.49 17.78
C VAL A 88 8.36 0.43 17.93
N ILE A 89 7.18 0.64 17.35
CA ILE A 89 6.04 -0.28 17.45
C ILE A 89 6.38 -1.65 16.84
N ARG A 90 6.95 -1.69 15.62
CA ARG A 90 7.36 -2.91 14.92
C ARG A 90 8.34 -3.76 15.74
N ASP A 91 9.21 -3.09 16.52
CA ASP A 91 10.33 -3.72 17.22
C ASP A 91 10.09 -3.86 18.73
N ILE A 92 8.86 -3.65 19.23
CA ILE A 92 8.51 -3.81 20.65
C ILE A 92 9.01 -5.17 21.16
N GLU A 93 8.71 -6.25 20.45
CA GLU A 93 9.08 -7.61 20.86
C GLU A 93 10.56 -7.96 20.63
N LYS A 94 11.38 -7.06 20.05
CA LYS A 94 12.84 -7.24 19.99
C LYS A 94 13.54 -6.90 21.31
N SER A 95 12.81 -6.34 22.28
CA SER A 95 13.33 -5.96 23.59
C SER A 95 12.27 -6.17 24.67
N GLY A 96 12.57 -6.96 25.70
CA GLY A 96 11.64 -7.19 26.82
C GLY A 96 11.51 -8.67 27.19
N GLU A 97 10.38 -9.02 27.83
CA GLU A 97 10.09 -10.38 28.29
C GLU A 97 9.95 -11.40 27.15
N PHE A 98 9.35 -11.02 26.00
CA PHE A 98 9.25 -11.90 24.83
C PHE A 98 10.62 -12.40 24.33
N ARG A 99 11.61 -11.51 24.27
CA ARG A 99 12.99 -11.90 23.91
C ARG A 99 13.64 -12.77 24.99
N LYS A 100 13.22 -12.71 26.26
CA LYS A 100 13.71 -13.64 27.27
C LYS A 100 13.14 -15.05 27.07
N GLU A 101 11.85 -15.13 26.72
CA GLU A 101 11.18 -16.41 26.46
C GLU A 101 11.59 -17.05 25.14
N LYS A 102 11.84 -16.22 24.11
CA LYS A 102 12.20 -16.65 22.75
C LYS A 102 13.38 -15.84 22.19
N PRO A 103 14.59 -16.01 22.74
CA PRO A 103 15.76 -15.17 22.42
C PRO A 103 16.19 -15.22 20.97
N ASP A 104 15.86 -16.31 20.28
CA ASP A 104 16.21 -16.49 18.89
C ASP A 104 15.16 -15.91 17.93
N GLU A 105 13.88 -15.78 18.34
CA GLU A 105 12.78 -15.41 17.44
C GLU A 105 12.78 -13.91 17.14
N ILE A 106 13.02 -13.55 15.87
CA ILE A 106 12.99 -12.15 15.41
C ILE A 106 11.62 -11.84 14.84
N ARG A 107 10.76 -11.20 15.63
CA ARG A 107 9.50 -10.62 15.14
C ARG A 107 9.71 -9.21 14.57
N LYS A 108 9.03 -8.90 13.47
CA LYS A 108 8.91 -7.52 12.95
C LYS A 108 7.44 -7.24 12.66
N GLU A 109 6.75 -6.68 13.64
CA GLU A 109 5.30 -6.57 13.60
C GLU A 109 4.83 -5.49 12.63
N GLY A 110 3.81 -5.80 11.82
CA GLY A 110 3.37 -5.04 10.66
C GLY A 110 4.14 -5.34 9.37
N PHE A 111 5.21 -6.14 9.40
CA PHE A 111 6.03 -6.44 8.20
C PHE A 111 6.21 -7.93 7.98
N TRP A 112 6.58 -8.66 9.02
CA TRP A 112 6.75 -10.11 9.00
C TRP A 112 5.78 -10.80 9.96
N ASP A 113 5.10 -10.06 10.83
CA ASP A 113 4.22 -10.60 11.85
C ASP A 113 3.05 -9.65 12.09
N TYR A 114 1.92 -10.16 12.58
CA TYR A 114 0.85 -9.32 13.09
C TYR A 114 1.24 -8.73 14.46
N TYR A 115 0.55 -7.67 14.90
CA TYR A 115 0.84 -7.01 16.17
C TYR A 115 0.33 -7.80 17.39
N THR A 116 1.21 -8.13 18.33
CA THR A 116 0.86 -8.88 19.55
C THR A 116 0.75 -8.04 20.81
N SER A 117 1.19 -6.78 20.78
CA SER A 117 1.26 -5.89 21.95
C SER A 117 -0.11 -5.39 22.48
N HIS A 118 -1.19 -6.14 22.26
CA HIS A 118 -2.54 -5.78 22.69
C HIS A 118 -2.85 -6.40 24.04
N ASP A 119 -3.55 -5.64 24.90
CA ASP A 119 -4.05 -6.13 26.16
C ASP A 119 -5.16 -7.17 25.97
N GLN A 120 -5.46 -7.90 27.05
CA GLN A 120 -6.66 -8.71 27.10
C GLN A 120 -7.90 -7.83 26.96
N GLY A 121 -8.85 -8.32 26.17
CA GLY A 121 -10.12 -7.66 25.94
C GLY A 121 -11.12 -7.87 27.08
N TRP A 122 -12.32 -7.34 26.89
CA TRP A 122 -13.44 -7.72 27.73
C TRP A 122 -13.81 -9.20 27.47
N PRO A 123 -14.20 -10.00 28.48
CA PRO A 123 -14.39 -11.44 28.28
C PRO A 123 -15.63 -11.81 27.45
N GLU A 124 -16.65 -10.94 27.41
CA GLU A 124 -17.92 -11.19 26.74
C GLU A 124 -18.14 -10.25 25.55
N PRO A 125 -18.52 -10.73 24.37
CA PRO A 125 -18.81 -9.84 23.25
C PRO A 125 -19.91 -8.82 23.57
N TYR A 126 -19.66 -7.55 23.26
CA TYR A 126 -20.67 -6.50 23.39
C TYR A 126 -21.89 -6.83 22.51
N PRO A 127 -23.12 -6.79 23.05
CA PRO A 127 -24.29 -7.32 22.34
C PRO A 127 -24.87 -6.29 21.34
N TYR A 128 -24.18 -6.04 20.22
CA TYR A 128 -24.73 -5.21 19.14
C TYR A 128 -26.05 -5.79 18.60
N GLU A 129 -27.02 -4.91 18.33
CA GLU A 129 -28.33 -5.31 17.78
C GLU A 129 -28.21 -5.79 16.34
N SER A 130 -27.21 -5.27 15.60
CA SER A 130 -26.97 -5.65 14.20
C SER A 130 -25.52 -5.36 13.74
N PRO A 131 -25.06 -6.01 12.66
CA PRO A 131 -23.76 -5.69 12.05
C PRO A 131 -23.65 -4.24 11.54
N ALA A 132 -24.76 -3.64 11.12
CA ALA A 132 -24.81 -2.25 10.67
C ALA A 132 -24.54 -1.27 11.83
N GLU A 133 -25.06 -1.58 13.02
CA GLU A 133 -24.81 -0.81 14.24
C GLU A 133 -23.32 -0.85 14.61
N ALA A 134 -22.75 -2.05 14.71
CA ALA A 134 -21.33 -2.27 15.00
C ALA A 134 -20.42 -1.54 14.00
N THR A 135 -20.77 -1.58 12.72
CA THR A 135 -19.99 -0.93 11.66
C THR A 135 -20.07 0.59 11.73
N ARG A 136 -21.24 1.16 12.04
CA ARG A 136 -21.42 2.60 12.25
C ARG A 136 -20.53 3.08 13.40
N ASP A 137 -20.52 2.36 14.50
CA ASP A 137 -19.75 2.72 15.69
C ASP A 137 -18.24 2.57 15.45
N LEU A 138 -17.82 1.47 14.82
CA LEU A 138 -16.45 1.27 14.37
C LEU A 138 -15.97 2.41 13.46
N ARG A 139 -16.77 2.82 12.47
CA ARG A 139 -16.43 3.93 11.56
C ARG A 139 -16.25 5.25 12.31
N LYS A 140 -17.07 5.50 13.33
CA LYS A 140 -16.94 6.69 14.18
C LYS A 140 -15.60 6.67 14.94
N VAL A 141 -15.26 5.55 15.58
CA VAL A 141 -13.99 5.38 16.28
C VAL A 141 -12.81 5.51 15.33
N ALA A 142 -12.86 4.86 14.16
CA ALA A 142 -11.81 4.94 13.14
C ALA A 142 -11.56 6.38 12.67
N GLY A 143 -12.62 7.18 12.52
CA GLY A 143 -12.48 8.61 12.21
C GLY A 143 -11.72 9.40 13.28
N PHE A 144 -11.92 9.09 14.57
CA PHE A 144 -11.14 9.69 15.66
C PHE A 144 -9.68 9.19 15.71
N CYS A 145 -9.43 7.96 15.26
CA CYS A 145 -8.08 7.41 15.11
C CYS A 145 -7.31 7.96 13.90
N GLY A 146 -7.94 8.80 13.07
CA GLY A 146 -7.31 9.43 11.91
C GLY A 146 -7.44 8.66 10.60
N VAL A 147 -8.13 7.52 10.57
CA VAL A 147 -8.31 6.70 9.36
C VAL A 147 -9.01 7.50 8.27
N GLY A 148 -8.38 7.60 7.09
CA GLY A 148 -8.93 8.37 5.96
C GLY A 148 -10.12 7.70 5.26
N ASP A 149 -10.06 6.38 5.07
CA ASP A 149 -11.18 5.59 4.58
C ASP A 149 -11.17 4.18 5.20
N LEU A 150 -12.35 3.57 5.34
CA LEU A 150 -12.49 2.25 5.96
C LEU A 150 -13.48 1.41 5.17
N GLY A 151 -13.15 0.15 4.95
CA GLY A 151 -14.04 -0.83 4.35
C GLY A 151 -13.98 -2.14 5.12
N VAL A 152 -15.01 -2.96 5.01
CA VAL A 152 -15.06 -4.30 5.59
C VAL A 152 -15.33 -5.30 4.48
N CYS A 153 -14.55 -6.38 4.42
CA CYS A 153 -14.81 -7.52 3.55
C CYS A 153 -14.79 -8.82 4.35
N GLU A 154 -15.32 -9.88 3.75
CA GLU A 154 -15.17 -11.22 4.29
C GLU A 154 -13.71 -11.67 4.22
N TYR A 155 -13.34 -12.60 5.09
CA TYR A 155 -12.10 -13.33 4.99
C TYR A 155 -12.01 -14.09 3.66
N ASP A 156 -10.90 -13.91 2.95
CA ASP A 156 -10.62 -14.61 1.70
C ASP A 156 -9.24 -15.26 1.74
N GLU A 157 -9.25 -16.58 1.96
CA GLU A 157 -8.05 -17.40 2.06
C GLU A 157 -7.11 -17.24 0.85
N ARG A 158 -7.62 -16.92 -0.34
CA ARG A 158 -6.80 -16.68 -1.55
C ARG A 158 -5.77 -15.58 -1.31
N TRP A 159 -6.13 -14.57 -0.52
CA TRP A 159 -5.28 -13.39 -0.32
C TRP A 159 -4.41 -13.47 0.94
N MET A 160 -4.59 -14.50 1.76
CA MET A 160 -3.70 -14.81 2.86
C MET A 160 -2.39 -15.35 2.34
N TYR A 161 -1.27 -14.95 2.94
CA TYR A 161 0.00 -15.61 2.65
C TYR A 161 -0.10 -17.08 3.06
N LYS A 162 0.38 -17.98 2.20
CA LYS A 162 0.46 -19.42 2.48
C LYS A 162 1.38 -19.70 3.67
N SER A 163 2.43 -18.90 3.79
CA SER A 163 3.38 -18.92 4.90
C SER A 163 3.96 -17.53 5.10
N ILE A 164 4.33 -17.26 6.34
CA ILE A 164 4.89 -16.00 6.82
C ILE A 164 6.40 -16.06 6.78
N PHE A 165 7.06 -14.96 6.44
CA PHE A 165 8.52 -14.91 6.39
C PHE A 165 9.11 -14.97 7.80
N SER A 166 10.15 -15.79 7.98
CA SER A 166 10.95 -15.82 9.19
C SER A 166 12.42 -15.72 8.85
N MET A 167 13.20 -14.99 9.65
CA MET A 167 14.67 -15.00 9.52
C MET A 167 15.28 -16.31 10.03
N GLN A 168 14.48 -17.18 10.65
CA GLN A 168 14.90 -18.48 11.19
C GLN A 168 14.48 -19.65 10.30
N GLY A 169 14.99 -20.84 10.63
CA GLY A 169 14.59 -22.09 10.00
C GLY A 169 14.84 -22.08 8.49
N ASN A 170 13.84 -22.52 7.71
CA ASN A 170 13.90 -22.53 6.24
C ASN A 170 13.44 -21.20 5.60
N GLY A 171 13.36 -20.11 6.38
CA GLY A 171 12.91 -18.80 5.91
C GLY A 171 11.39 -18.58 6.03
N GLN A 172 10.65 -19.49 6.66
CA GLN A 172 9.18 -19.48 6.70
C GLN A 172 8.63 -20.00 8.02
N LYS A 173 7.43 -19.53 8.39
CA LYS A 173 6.61 -20.06 9.47
C LYS A 173 5.12 -20.10 9.09
N PRO A 174 4.29 -20.89 9.79
CA PRO A 174 2.85 -20.93 9.54
C PRO A 174 2.16 -19.58 9.75
N GLN A 175 0.97 -19.44 9.17
CA GLN A 175 0.06 -18.35 9.52
C GLN A 175 -0.44 -18.54 10.96
N GLU A 176 -0.38 -17.49 11.76
CA GLU A 176 -0.81 -17.50 13.17
C GLU A 176 -2.22 -16.90 13.36
N ILE A 177 -2.77 -16.21 12.36
CA ILE A 177 -4.17 -15.76 12.38
C ILE A 177 -5.11 -16.97 12.24
N PRO A 178 -6.09 -17.13 13.15
CA PRO A 178 -7.08 -18.20 13.07
C PRO A 178 -7.91 -18.16 11.78
N ASP A 179 -8.28 -19.33 11.26
CA ASP A 179 -9.05 -19.51 10.02
C ASP A 179 -10.57 -19.39 10.24
N ASP A 180 -11.02 -19.28 11.48
CA ASP A 180 -12.43 -19.10 11.86
C ASP A 180 -12.84 -17.61 11.98
N ILE A 181 -11.95 -16.69 11.63
CA ILE A 181 -12.22 -15.25 11.65
C ILE A 181 -12.98 -14.84 10.37
N PRO A 182 -14.23 -14.32 10.49
CA PRO A 182 -15.08 -14.07 9.32
C PRO A 182 -14.78 -12.76 8.58
N ASN A 183 -14.30 -11.73 9.29
CA ASN A 183 -14.27 -10.36 8.76
C ASN A 183 -12.85 -9.78 8.73
N VAL A 184 -12.61 -8.95 7.71
CA VAL A 184 -11.40 -8.14 7.58
C VAL A 184 -11.80 -6.68 7.44
N ILE A 185 -11.41 -5.86 8.41
CA ILE A 185 -11.47 -4.41 8.30
C ILE A 185 -10.22 -3.95 7.55
N VAL A 186 -10.40 -3.12 6.53
CA VAL A 186 -9.31 -2.54 5.74
C VAL A 186 -9.33 -1.02 5.91
N THR A 187 -8.21 -0.44 6.29
CA THR A 187 -8.03 1.00 6.50
C THR A 187 -7.20 1.62 5.40
N LEU A 188 -7.50 2.85 5.01
CA LEU A 188 -6.67 3.67 4.12
C LEU A 188 -6.13 4.87 4.88
N GLU A 189 -4.80 4.97 4.99
CA GLU A 189 -4.14 6.11 5.64
C GLU A 189 -3.51 7.04 4.60
N PRO A 190 -4.05 8.26 4.39
CA PRO A 190 -3.62 9.14 3.31
C PRO A 190 -2.19 9.66 3.51
N MET A 191 -1.40 9.65 2.44
CA MET A 191 -0.06 10.24 2.46
C MET A 191 -0.08 11.72 2.04
N ASP A 192 0.89 12.50 2.50
CA ASP A 192 1.00 13.92 2.14
C ASP A 192 1.26 14.13 0.65
N ARG A 193 0.49 15.01 0.01
CA ARG A 193 0.55 15.21 -1.45
C ARG A 193 1.83 15.90 -1.88
N ASP A 194 2.28 16.92 -1.16
CA ASP A 194 3.36 17.78 -1.61
C ASP A 194 4.73 17.13 -1.38
N LEU A 195 4.89 16.36 -0.31
CA LEU A 195 6.04 15.46 -0.11
C LEU A 195 6.15 14.45 -1.26
N ILE A 196 5.05 13.82 -1.69
CA ILE A 196 5.05 12.91 -2.84
C ILE A 196 5.45 13.62 -4.14
N ARG A 197 5.08 14.89 -4.33
CA ARG A 197 5.52 15.64 -5.52
C ARG A 197 7.03 15.78 -5.62
N THR A 198 7.77 15.61 -4.51
CA THR A 198 9.22 15.70 -4.51
C THR A 198 9.95 14.43 -4.95
N VAL A 199 9.27 13.29 -5.06
CA VAL A 199 9.89 12.02 -5.51
C VAL A 199 10.50 12.20 -6.91
N PRO A 200 11.66 11.61 -7.27
CA PRO A 200 12.55 10.81 -6.42
C PRO A 200 13.38 11.66 -5.46
N SER A 201 13.17 11.51 -4.16
CA SER A 201 13.92 12.20 -3.12
C SER A 201 13.83 11.38 -1.83
N ALA A 202 14.84 11.48 -0.96
CA ALA A 202 14.74 10.99 0.41
C ALA A 202 13.59 11.69 1.15
N LEU A 203 13.37 12.98 0.89
CA LEU A 203 12.28 13.76 1.47
C LEU A 203 10.90 13.13 1.21
N SER A 204 10.64 12.65 -0.01
CA SER A 204 9.36 12.01 -0.35
C SER A 204 9.09 10.75 0.48
N GLY A 205 10.14 10.07 0.94
CA GLY A 205 10.03 8.93 1.84
C GLY A 205 9.47 9.29 3.22
N ALA A 206 9.42 10.58 3.60
CA ALA A 206 8.75 11.03 4.82
C ALA A 206 7.22 10.85 4.72
N ALA A 207 6.63 11.05 3.54
CA ALA A 207 5.19 10.78 3.33
C ALA A 207 4.88 9.29 3.50
N THR A 208 5.77 8.44 3.00
CA THR A 208 5.73 6.99 3.22
C THR A 208 5.85 6.63 4.70
N GLY A 209 6.86 7.16 5.39
CA GLY A 209 7.13 6.86 6.80
C GLY A 209 5.97 7.27 7.71
N LEU A 210 5.50 8.51 7.56
CA LEU A 210 4.33 9.00 8.30
C LEU A 210 3.08 8.18 7.98
N GLY A 211 2.90 7.77 6.72
CA GLY A 211 1.81 6.87 6.35
C GLY A 211 1.83 5.58 7.16
N TYR A 212 2.98 4.91 7.30
CA TYR A 212 3.09 3.71 8.15
C TYR A 212 2.91 4.01 9.64
N THR A 213 3.47 5.12 10.11
CA THR A 213 3.32 5.52 11.51
C THR A 213 1.87 5.77 11.89
N PHE A 214 1.11 6.52 11.09
CA PHE A 214 -0.29 6.80 11.38
C PHE A 214 -1.16 5.56 11.20
N ASP A 215 -0.91 4.75 10.16
CA ASP A 215 -1.65 3.51 9.93
C ASP A 215 -1.44 2.54 11.11
N GLY A 216 -0.18 2.33 11.54
CA GLY A 216 0.15 1.50 12.70
C GLY A 216 -0.52 1.97 14.00
N VAL A 217 -0.47 3.29 14.29
CA VAL A 217 -1.17 3.85 15.46
C VAL A 217 -2.68 3.61 15.37
N ALA A 218 -3.28 3.85 14.20
CA ALA A 218 -4.72 3.70 14.01
C ALA A 218 -5.17 2.24 14.17
N ILE A 219 -4.53 1.29 13.50
CA ILE A 219 -5.00 -0.10 13.50
C ILE A 219 -4.76 -0.81 14.83
N ILE A 220 -3.68 -0.49 15.56
CA ILE A 220 -3.43 -1.03 16.90
C ILE A 220 -4.47 -0.48 17.88
N THR A 221 -4.76 0.82 17.80
CA THR A 221 -5.82 1.42 18.62
C THR A 221 -7.18 0.80 18.32
N LEU A 222 -7.51 0.60 17.04
CA LEU A 222 -8.77 -0.02 16.63
C LEU A 222 -8.88 -1.48 17.04
N ALA A 223 -7.81 -2.26 16.88
CA ALA A 223 -7.79 -3.65 17.34
C ALA A 223 -7.93 -3.72 18.87
N GLN A 224 -7.28 -2.84 19.63
CA GLN A 224 -7.49 -2.77 21.08
C GLN A 224 -8.94 -2.39 21.43
N TYR A 225 -9.54 -1.43 20.71
CA TYR A 225 -10.95 -1.08 20.89
C TYR A 225 -11.86 -2.29 20.67
N ILE A 226 -11.67 -3.03 19.57
CA ILE A 226 -12.47 -4.22 19.25
C ILE A 226 -12.30 -5.30 20.33
N ARG A 227 -11.06 -5.49 20.82
CA ARG A 227 -10.78 -6.40 21.95
C ARG A 227 -11.49 -5.95 23.22
N ASN A 228 -11.48 -4.66 23.53
CA ASN A 228 -12.20 -4.11 24.68
C ASN A 228 -13.73 -4.24 24.56
N MET A 229 -14.24 -4.44 23.35
CA MET A 229 -15.65 -4.80 23.10
C MET A 229 -15.91 -6.32 23.16
N GLY A 230 -14.92 -7.12 23.53
CA GLY A 230 -15.01 -8.57 23.71
C GLY A 230 -14.93 -9.41 22.44
N TYR A 231 -14.41 -8.85 21.36
CA TYR A 231 -14.18 -9.54 20.10
C TYR A 231 -12.68 -9.82 19.88
N ARG A 232 -12.38 -10.86 19.10
CA ARG A 232 -11.00 -11.10 18.65
C ARG A 232 -10.62 -10.07 17.59
N ALA A 233 -9.41 -9.53 17.69
CA ALA A 233 -8.86 -8.62 16.69
C ALA A 233 -7.35 -8.84 16.54
N TYR A 234 -6.91 -8.90 15.28
CA TYR A 234 -5.51 -9.07 14.89
C TYR A 234 -5.13 -7.97 13.90
N ALA A 235 -4.44 -6.93 14.37
CA ALA A 235 -3.95 -5.86 13.51
C ALA A 235 -2.72 -6.29 12.71
N THR A 236 -2.70 -5.94 11.43
CA THR A 236 -1.65 -6.30 10.46
C THR A 236 -1.42 -5.13 9.50
N LEU A 237 -0.20 -4.98 8.97
CA LEU A 237 0.11 -3.96 7.95
C LEU A 237 0.47 -4.62 6.62
N ASN A 238 1.75 -4.88 6.35
CA ASN A 238 2.20 -5.52 5.10
C ASN A 238 2.32 -7.04 5.20
N ASP A 239 2.29 -7.55 6.43
CA ASP A 239 2.33 -8.95 6.77
C ASP A 239 0.97 -9.64 6.55
N THR A 240 0.95 -10.95 6.82
CA THR A 240 -0.24 -11.82 6.90
C THR A 240 -1.01 -12.05 5.60
N ALA A 241 -1.36 -11.00 4.86
CA ALA A 241 -2.20 -11.06 3.67
C ALA A 241 -1.91 -9.92 2.70
N LEU A 242 -2.26 -10.13 1.43
CA LEU A 242 -2.12 -9.15 0.37
C LEU A 242 -3.14 -8.01 0.54
N CYS A 243 -2.66 -6.78 0.75
CA CYS A 243 -3.52 -5.63 1.03
C CYS A 243 -4.43 -5.24 -0.14
N ILE A 244 -3.92 -5.25 -1.36
CA ILE A 244 -4.64 -4.76 -2.55
C ILE A 244 -5.94 -5.54 -2.83
N PRO A 245 -5.95 -6.88 -2.92
CA PRO A 245 -7.19 -7.61 -3.18
C PRO A 245 -8.20 -7.50 -2.03
N LEU A 246 -7.76 -7.46 -0.77
CA LEU A 246 -8.67 -7.23 0.37
C LEU A 246 -9.29 -5.83 0.31
N ALA A 247 -8.50 -4.80 -0.05
CA ALA A 247 -9.03 -3.45 -0.22
C ALA A 247 -10.01 -3.32 -1.40
N LEU A 248 -9.81 -4.09 -2.49
CA LEU A 248 -10.80 -4.21 -3.57
C LEU A 248 -12.12 -4.80 -3.06
N GLN A 249 -12.04 -5.92 -2.32
CA GLN A 249 -13.21 -6.59 -1.75
C GLN A 249 -13.93 -5.73 -0.70
N ALA A 250 -13.18 -4.93 0.05
CA ALA A 250 -13.72 -3.95 1.00
C ALA A 250 -14.34 -2.71 0.32
N GLY A 251 -14.34 -2.65 -1.02
CA GLY A 251 -14.94 -1.57 -1.80
C GLY A 251 -14.21 -0.23 -1.72
N LEU A 252 -12.93 -0.25 -1.40
CA LEU A 252 -12.12 0.95 -1.15
C LEU A 252 -11.48 1.54 -2.42
N GLY A 253 -11.56 0.85 -3.55
CA GLY A 253 -11.02 1.36 -4.80
C GLY A 253 -10.98 0.34 -5.93
N GLU A 254 -10.21 0.68 -6.97
CA GLU A 254 -9.89 -0.19 -8.10
C GLU A 254 -8.38 -0.20 -8.37
N VAL A 255 -7.84 -1.26 -8.98
CA VAL A 255 -6.40 -1.37 -9.26
C VAL A 255 -6.03 -0.64 -10.54
N GLY A 256 -5.06 0.28 -10.44
CA GLY A 256 -4.47 0.95 -11.60
C GLY A 256 -3.35 0.14 -12.26
N ARG A 257 -2.94 0.55 -13.47
CA ARG A 257 -1.82 -0.05 -14.24
C ARG A 257 -0.52 -0.21 -13.44
N HIS A 258 -0.26 0.68 -12.47
CA HIS A 258 0.92 0.58 -11.60
C HIS A 258 0.83 -0.51 -10.53
N GLY A 259 -0.25 -1.30 -10.50
CA GLY A 259 -0.46 -2.41 -9.56
C GLY A 259 -0.89 -1.98 -8.16
N MET A 260 -1.22 -0.71 -7.94
CA MET A 260 -1.71 -0.20 -6.65
C MET A 260 -3.19 0.19 -6.76
N LEU A 261 -3.87 0.20 -5.63
CA LEU A 261 -5.25 0.63 -5.50
C LEU A 261 -5.37 2.14 -5.75
N ILE A 262 -6.45 2.56 -6.39
CA ILE A 262 -6.87 3.95 -6.57
C ILE A 262 -8.20 4.11 -5.86
N ASN A 263 -8.25 5.04 -4.91
CA ASN A 263 -9.44 5.40 -4.14
C ASN A 263 -10.04 6.71 -4.69
N GLU A 264 -11.36 6.88 -4.59
CA GLU A 264 -12.06 8.08 -5.09
C GLU A 264 -11.70 9.36 -4.32
N LYS A 265 -11.34 9.26 -3.02
CA LYS A 265 -11.01 10.40 -2.15
C LYS A 265 -9.53 10.77 -2.20
N TYR A 266 -8.64 9.78 -2.32
CA TYR A 266 -7.19 9.97 -2.15
C TYR A 266 -6.36 9.65 -3.41
N GLY A 267 -6.97 9.18 -4.50
CA GLY A 267 -6.22 8.67 -5.65
C GLY A 267 -5.40 7.45 -5.24
N PRO A 268 -4.15 7.25 -5.71
CA PRO A 268 -3.29 6.16 -5.25
C PRO A 268 -2.43 6.50 -4.01
N ARG A 269 -2.79 7.55 -3.25
CA ARG A 269 -1.92 8.17 -2.24
C ARG A 269 -2.31 7.81 -0.81
N PHE A 270 -2.13 6.55 -0.44
CA PHE A 270 -2.39 6.08 0.91
C PHE A 270 -1.60 4.80 1.24
N ARG A 271 -1.57 4.45 2.52
CA ARG A 271 -1.19 3.12 3.04
C ARG A 271 -2.42 2.30 3.38
N ILE A 272 -2.24 0.99 3.50
CA ILE A 272 -3.33 0.06 3.76
C ILE A 272 -2.98 -0.77 4.99
N GLY A 273 -3.80 -0.65 6.02
CA GLY A 273 -3.79 -1.50 7.19
C GLY A 273 -4.95 -2.50 7.14
N LYS A 274 -4.85 -3.58 7.91
CA LYS A 274 -5.89 -4.61 7.97
C LYS A 274 -6.06 -5.13 9.39
N ILE A 275 -7.30 -5.36 9.80
CA ILE A 275 -7.63 -5.96 11.09
C ILE A 275 -8.56 -7.15 10.83
N PHE A 276 -8.11 -8.35 11.21
CA PHE A 276 -8.92 -9.56 11.16
C PHE A 276 -9.73 -9.67 12.46
N THR A 277 -11.05 -9.85 12.37
CA THR A 277 -11.93 -9.85 13.55
C THR A 277 -13.19 -10.69 13.39
N ASP A 278 -13.70 -11.21 14.52
CA ASP A 278 -15.03 -11.83 14.63
C ASP A 278 -16.14 -10.86 15.08
N MET A 279 -15.83 -9.56 15.21
CA MET A 279 -16.84 -8.52 15.40
C MET A 279 -17.88 -8.58 14.27
N PRO A 280 -19.19 -8.59 14.57
CA PRO A 280 -20.23 -8.68 13.56
C PRO A 280 -20.30 -7.37 12.78
N LEU A 281 -19.81 -7.35 11.55
CA LEU A 281 -19.71 -6.14 10.74
C LEU A 281 -20.48 -6.27 9.42
N GLU A 282 -20.98 -5.14 8.93
CA GLU A 282 -21.64 -5.02 7.64
C GLU A 282 -20.59 -4.98 6.53
N ILE A 283 -20.62 -6.01 5.68
CA ILE A 283 -19.70 -6.17 4.56
C ILE A 283 -19.99 -5.12 3.48
N ASN A 284 -18.94 -4.47 2.99
CA ASN A 284 -19.05 -3.53 1.89
C ASN A 284 -19.21 -4.24 0.55
N THR A 285 -20.01 -3.66 -0.34
CA THR A 285 -20.09 -4.09 -1.75
C THR A 285 -19.04 -3.35 -2.58
N PRO A 286 -18.14 -4.05 -3.29
CA PRO A 286 -17.21 -3.42 -4.23
C PRO A 286 -17.92 -2.58 -5.28
N LYS A 287 -17.32 -1.43 -5.64
CA LYS A 287 -17.85 -0.52 -6.67
C LYS A 287 -16.80 -0.21 -7.71
N LYS A 288 -17.13 -0.48 -8.97
CA LYS A 288 -16.32 -0.06 -10.12
C LYS A 288 -16.60 1.39 -10.46
N PHE A 289 -15.55 2.16 -10.72
CA PHE A 289 -15.64 3.54 -11.17
C PHE A 289 -14.78 3.83 -12.40
N GLY A 290 -14.27 2.79 -13.06
CA GLY A 290 -13.71 2.88 -14.41
C GLY A 290 -12.19 3.06 -14.46
N VAL A 291 -11.46 2.70 -13.39
CA VAL A 291 -9.99 2.82 -13.36
C VAL A 291 -9.32 1.95 -14.41
N GLU A 292 -9.81 0.72 -14.61
CA GLU A 292 -9.25 -0.20 -15.60
C GLU A 292 -9.35 0.41 -17.01
N GLU A 293 -10.54 0.89 -17.40
CA GLU A 293 -10.80 1.52 -18.69
C GLU A 293 -9.98 2.81 -18.85
N PHE A 294 -9.82 3.60 -17.78
CA PHE A 294 -8.95 4.77 -17.82
C PHE A 294 -7.48 4.36 -18.04
N CYS A 295 -7.03 3.29 -17.37
CA CYS A 295 -5.67 2.76 -17.52
C CYS A 295 -5.41 2.14 -18.90
N THR A 296 -6.43 1.67 -19.63
CA THR A 296 -6.25 1.22 -21.03
C THR A 296 -5.79 2.32 -21.98
N ILE A 297 -6.16 3.58 -21.71
CA ILE A 297 -5.78 4.74 -22.53
C ILE A 297 -4.66 5.59 -21.91
N CYS A 298 -4.32 5.34 -20.65
CA CYS A 298 -3.31 6.07 -19.90
C CYS A 298 -2.15 5.16 -19.50
N ASP A 299 -0.93 5.54 -19.91
CA ASP A 299 0.31 4.81 -19.66
C ASP A 299 1.34 5.66 -18.88
N ARG A 300 0.91 6.75 -18.25
CA ARG A 300 1.81 7.73 -17.63
C ARG A 300 2.72 7.14 -16.55
N CYS A 301 2.20 6.26 -15.70
CA CYS A 301 3.01 5.60 -14.68
C CYS A 301 4.10 4.71 -15.31
N ALA A 302 3.79 4.00 -16.40
CA ALA A 302 4.75 3.20 -17.16
C ALA A 302 5.80 4.06 -17.88
N LYS A 303 5.37 5.16 -18.53
CA LYS A 303 6.27 6.15 -19.14
C LYS A 303 7.23 6.76 -18.12
N ALA A 304 6.71 7.17 -16.97
CA ALA A 304 7.47 7.85 -15.92
C ALA A 304 8.38 6.92 -15.09
N CYS A 305 8.10 5.61 -15.06
CA CYS A 305 8.88 4.61 -14.30
C CYS A 305 10.30 4.48 -14.89
N PRO A 306 11.37 4.92 -14.19
CA PRO A 306 12.72 4.86 -14.73
C PRO A 306 13.21 3.44 -15.06
N PRO A 307 12.98 2.41 -14.21
CA PRO A 307 13.44 1.05 -14.52
C PRO A 307 12.52 0.29 -15.49
N LYS A 308 11.46 0.92 -16.02
CA LYS A 308 10.44 0.28 -16.88
C LYS A 308 9.90 -1.01 -16.26
N ALA A 309 9.59 -0.92 -14.96
CA ALA A 309 9.03 -2.04 -14.20
C ALA A 309 7.54 -2.25 -14.46
N ILE A 310 6.82 -1.22 -14.92
CA ILE A 310 5.36 -1.26 -15.15
C ILE A 310 5.08 -1.57 -16.63
N PRO A 311 4.21 -2.54 -16.96
CA PRO A 311 3.91 -2.93 -18.33
C PRO A 311 3.07 -1.89 -19.11
N PHE A 312 3.29 -1.84 -20.43
CA PHE A 312 2.49 -1.05 -21.37
C PHE A 312 1.28 -1.82 -21.92
N ASP A 313 1.38 -3.14 -21.95
CA ASP A 313 0.36 -4.03 -22.53
C ASP A 313 -0.91 -4.10 -21.68
N ALA A 314 -1.89 -4.87 -22.16
CA ALA A 314 -3.11 -5.19 -21.40
C ALA A 314 -2.80 -6.09 -20.19
N PRO A 315 -3.71 -6.18 -19.19
CA PRO A 315 -3.60 -7.14 -18.10
C PRO A 315 -3.43 -8.56 -18.63
N SER A 316 -2.55 -9.33 -18.00
CA SER A 316 -2.32 -10.75 -18.29
C SER A 316 -2.00 -11.49 -17.00
N ASP A 317 -1.92 -12.81 -17.06
CA ASP A 317 -1.43 -13.69 -16.00
C ASP A 317 0.11 -13.79 -15.98
N HIS A 318 0.82 -12.90 -16.70
CA HIS A 318 2.27 -12.89 -16.77
C HIS A 318 2.93 -12.67 -15.40
N VAL A 319 3.94 -13.50 -15.12
CA VAL A 319 4.76 -13.50 -13.90
C VAL A 319 6.20 -13.17 -14.29
N HIS A 320 6.80 -12.13 -13.70
CA HIS A 320 8.21 -11.79 -14.00
C HIS A 320 9.20 -12.67 -13.23
N SER A 321 8.88 -12.98 -11.98
CA SER A 321 9.67 -13.84 -11.10
C SER A 321 8.83 -14.31 -9.91
N GLU A 322 9.43 -15.06 -8.99
CA GLU A 322 8.77 -15.57 -7.78
C GLU A 322 8.20 -14.46 -6.88
N SER A 323 8.66 -13.20 -7.03
CA SER A 323 8.09 -12.03 -6.36
C SER A 323 6.77 -11.53 -6.96
N ASN A 324 6.17 -12.27 -7.88
CA ASN A 324 4.84 -11.99 -8.41
C ASN A 324 3.91 -13.19 -8.18
N ILE A 325 2.70 -12.89 -7.69
CA ILE A 325 1.64 -13.89 -7.51
C ILE A 325 1.25 -14.54 -8.85
N LYS A 326 1.08 -15.86 -8.84
CA LYS A 326 0.68 -16.65 -10.01
C LYS A 326 -0.84 -16.73 -10.15
N GLY A 327 -1.31 -16.90 -11.39
CA GLY A 327 -2.72 -17.19 -11.67
C GLY A 327 -3.68 -16.03 -11.44
N VAL A 328 -3.22 -14.78 -11.41
CA VAL A 328 -4.06 -13.59 -11.31
C VAL A 328 -3.84 -12.70 -12.54
N VAL A 329 -4.91 -12.39 -13.28
CA VAL A 329 -4.82 -11.51 -14.45
C VAL A 329 -4.81 -10.05 -14.00
N LYS A 330 -3.68 -9.35 -14.20
CA LYS A 330 -3.51 -7.94 -13.82
C LYS A 330 -2.37 -7.27 -14.60
N TRP A 331 -2.21 -5.96 -14.44
CA TRP A 331 -0.92 -5.33 -14.75
C TRP A 331 0.07 -5.68 -13.63
N THR A 332 0.95 -6.62 -13.89
CA THR A 332 1.99 -7.04 -12.94
C THR A 332 3.26 -6.21 -13.15
N PRO A 333 3.67 -5.34 -12.21
CA PRO A 333 4.99 -4.73 -12.29
C PRO A 333 6.09 -5.72 -11.90
N SER A 334 7.26 -5.61 -12.54
CA SER A 334 8.45 -6.35 -12.12
C SER A 334 8.96 -5.82 -10.77
N ALA A 335 8.78 -6.63 -9.72
CA ALA A 335 9.18 -6.28 -8.36
C ALA A 335 10.70 -6.05 -8.26
N GLU A 336 11.50 -6.92 -8.90
CA GLU A 336 12.96 -6.82 -8.92
C GLU A 336 13.47 -5.55 -9.59
N LYS A 337 12.93 -5.18 -10.76
CA LYS A 337 13.28 -3.92 -11.43
C LYS A 337 12.92 -2.71 -10.57
N CYS A 338 11.77 -2.75 -9.91
CA CYS A 338 11.33 -1.69 -9.01
C CYS A 338 12.27 -1.56 -7.80
N PHE A 339 12.51 -2.66 -7.08
CA PHE A 339 13.32 -2.64 -5.86
C PHE A 339 14.80 -2.34 -6.15
N LYS A 340 15.36 -2.85 -7.24
CA LYS A 340 16.73 -2.49 -7.68
C LYS A 340 16.90 -0.98 -7.85
N PHE A 341 15.87 -0.28 -8.32
CA PHE A 341 15.89 1.18 -8.41
C PHE A 341 15.95 1.83 -7.02
N TRP A 342 15.19 1.32 -6.05
CA TRP A 342 15.21 1.81 -4.66
C TRP A 342 16.59 1.63 -4.03
N CYS A 343 17.20 0.46 -4.21
CA CYS A 343 18.55 0.16 -3.73
C CYS A 343 19.61 1.10 -4.32
N ASN A 344 19.51 1.41 -5.61
CA ASN A 344 20.41 2.37 -6.27
C ASN A 344 20.21 3.81 -5.76
N GLN A 345 18.97 4.21 -5.45
CA GLN A 345 18.66 5.54 -4.92
C GLN A 345 18.92 5.68 -3.42
N ASN A 346 18.97 4.57 -2.66
CA ASN A 346 19.05 4.53 -1.20
C ASN A 346 17.83 5.14 -0.49
N THR A 347 16.67 5.06 -1.14
CA THR A 347 15.37 5.48 -0.60
C THR A 347 14.25 4.84 -1.41
N ASP A 348 13.05 4.77 -0.83
CA ASP A 348 11.84 4.33 -1.53
C ASP A 348 11.47 5.25 -2.70
N CYS A 349 10.76 4.70 -3.68
CA CYS A 349 10.28 5.42 -4.85
C CYS A 349 8.76 5.27 -4.98
N ILE A 350 8.11 6.30 -5.51
CA ILE A 350 6.66 6.42 -5.71
C ILE A 350 6.36 7.33 -6.91
N ILE A 351 7.25 7.35 -7.92
CA ILE A 351 7.05 8.14 -9.16
C ILE A 351 5.75 7.74 -9.87
N CYS A 352 5.36 6.47 -9.80
CA CYS A 352 4.09 5.97 -10.33
C CYS A 352 2.88 6.63 -9.66
N ILE A 353 2.91 6.83 -8.34
CA ILE A 353 1.87 7.55 -7.59
C ILE A 353 1.88 9.03 -7.97
N ARG A 354 3.06 9.69 -7.99
CA ARG A 354 3.18 11.12 -8.36
C ARG A 354 2.60 11.40 -9.75
N SER A 355 2.95 10.56 -10.73
CA SER A 355 2.58 10.74 -12.14
C SER A 355 1.14 10.32 -12.48
N CYS A 356 0.47 9.59 -11.60
CA CYS A 356 -0.89 9.12 -11.82
C CYS A 356 -1.89 10.29 -11.92
N PRO A 357 -2.75 10.35 -12.97
CA PRO A 357 -3.78 11.39 -13.09
C PRO A 357 -4.75 11.45 -11.90
N TYR A 358 -4.98 10.32 -11.23
CA TYR A 358 -5.83 10.28 -10.02
C TYR A 358 -5.17 10.87 -8.78
N ASN A 359 -3.86 11.13 -8.78
CA ASN A 359 -3.17 11.79 -7.66
C ASN A 359 -3.54 13.29 -7.60
N ARG A 360 -4.73 13.60 -7.08
CA ARG A 360 -5.33 14.93 -7.01
C ARG A 360 -5.78 15.24 -5.58
N ASP A 361 -6.19 16.48 -5.39
CA ASP A 361 -6.81 16.96 -4.16
C ASP A 361 -8.33 17.04 -4.38
N PHE A 362 -9.05 15.97 -4.03
CA PHE A 362 -10.49 15.90 -4.27
C PHE A 362 -11.33 16.73 -3.28
N THR A 363 -10.70 17.48 -2.37
CA THR A 363 -11.36 18.55 -1.62
C THR A 363 -11.75 19.73 -2.53
N LYS A 364 -11.10 19.86 -3.69
CA LYS A 364 -11.37 20.91 -4.69
C LYS A 364 -12.41 20.49 -5.72
N LEU A 365 -13.36 21.38 -6.00
CA LEU A 365 -14.46 21.12 -6.95
C LEU A 365 -13.95 20.75 -8.35
N VAL A 366 -12.94 21.46 -8.86
CA VAL A 366 -12.36 21.19 -10.20
C VAL A 366 -11.84 19.75 -10.33
N HIS A 367 -11.28 19.19 -9.25
CA HIS A 367 -10.77 17.82 -9.24
C HIS A 367 -11.90 16.79 -9.12
N ARG A 368 -12.98 17.10 -8.39
CA ARG A 368 -14.20 16.27 -8.40
C ARG A 368 -14.89 16.26 -9.75
N MET A 369 -14.93 17.40 -10.46
CA MET A 369 -15.45 17.47 -11.83
C MET A 369 -14.59 16.66 -12.80
N TRP A 370 -13.26 16.74 -12.67
CA TRP A 370 -12.35 15.88 -13.42
C TRP A 370 -12.61 14.39 -13.15
N LEU A 371 -12.83 14.00 -11.88
CA LEU A 371 -13.13 12.61 -11.52
C LEU A 371 -14.41 12.12 -12.21
N LYS A 372 -15.48 12.94 -12.25
CA LYS A 372 -16.71 12.60 -12.99
C LYS A 372 -16.45 12.34 -14.47
N LEU A 373 -15.58 13.13 -15.11
CA LEU A 373 -15.19 12.90 -16.50
C LEU A 373 -14.36 11.61 -16.66
N ALA A 374 -13.43 11.36 -15.74
CA ALA A 374 -12.57 10.17 -15.76
C ALA A 374 -13.35 8.86 -15.55
N LYS A 375 -14.38 8.90 -14.69
CA LYS A 375 -15.31 7.77 -14.42
C LYS A 375 -16.26 7.48 -15.59
N GLY A 376 -16.53 8.48 -16.41
CA GLY A 376 -17.57 8.43 -17.45
C GLY A 376 -17.06 8.13 -18.87
N PRO A 377 -17.91 8.33 -19.89
CA PRO A 377 -17.53 8.16 -21.29
C PRO A 377 -16.47 9.17 -21.77
N PHE A 378 -16.30 10.29 -21.05
CA PHE A 378 -15.38 11.38 -21.40
C PHE A 378 -13.95 11.20 -20.87
N LYS A 379 -13.53 9.98 -20.49
CA LYS A 379 -12.19 9.68 -19.97
C LYS A 379 -11.02 10.17 -20.84
N LYS A 380 -11.17 10.15 -22.18
CA LYS A 380 -10.18 10.72 -23.10
C LYS A 380 -10.04 12.24 -22.95
N LEU A 381 -11.16 12.95 -22.76
CA LEU A 381 -11.14 14.38 -22.47
C LEU A 381 -10.52 14.65 -21.09
N ALA A 382 -10.87 13.85 -20.07
CA ALA A 382 -10.26 13.96 -18.75
C ALA A 382 -8.73 13.82 -18.80
N LEU A 383 -8.21 12.88 -19.59
CA LEU A 383 -6.77 12.70 -19.78
C LEU A 383 -6.14 13.91 -20.48
N LYS A 384 -6.74 14.43 -21.57
CA LYS A 384 -6.26 15.65 -22.26
C LYS A 384 -6.25 16.87 -21.34
N LEU A 385 -7.30 17.06 -20.53
CA LEU A 385 -7.36 18.15 -19.56
C LEU A 385 -6.27 18.02 -18.49
N ASP A 386 -5.93 16.78 -18.09
CA ASP A 386 -4.79 16.55 -17.22
C ASP A 386 -3.48 16.96 -17.91
N ASP A 387 -3.25 16.57 -19.17
CA ASP A 387 -2.05 16.92 -19.93
C ASP A 387 -1.89 18.44 -20.09
N TRP A 388 -2.98 19.19 -20.28
CA TRP A 388 -2.93 20.63 -20.53
C TRP A 388 -2.77 21.47 -19.25
N PHE A 389 -3.42 21.07 -18.16
CA PHE A 389 -3.60 21.95 -17.01
C PHE A 389 -2.91 21.46 -15.72
N MET A 390 -2.51 20.20 -15.64
CA MET A 390 -1.87 19.70 -14.43
C MET A 390 -0.35 19.69 -14.55
N ASP A 391 0.31 20.40 -13.65
CA ASP A 391 1.72 20.17 -13.39
C ASP A 391 1.90 18.84 -12.66
N ARG A 392 2.49 17.88 -13.39
CA ARG A 392 2.88 16.54 -12.90
C ARG A 392 4.41 16.41 -12.75
N GLY A 393 5.12 17.53 -12.89
CA GLY A 393 6.55 17.64 -12.66
C GLY A 393 6.94 17.35 -11.22
N ARG A 394 8.24 17.16 -11.01
CA ARG A 394 8.82 17.05 -9.68
C ARG A 394 8.81 18.42 -9.02
N LEU A 395 8.29 18.52 -7.80
CA LEU A 395 8.51 19.68 -6.93
C LEU A 395 9.94 19.62 -6.38
N LYS A 396 10.74 20.67 -6.58
CA LYS A 396 12.08 20.77 -5.97
C LYS A 396 11.96 20.71 -4.44
N THR A 397 12.86 20.00 -3.75
CA THR A 397 12.75 19.92 -2.28
C THR A 397 13.04 21.26 -1.62
N SER A 398 13.86 22.11 -2.25
CA SER A 398 14.07 23.49 -1.81
C SER A 398 12.75 24.28 -1.69
N HIS A 399 11.84 24.15 -2.66
CA HIS A 399 10.52 24.80 -2.63
C HIS A 399 9.57 24.18 -1.60
N TRP A 400 9.74 22.90 -1.26
CA TRP A 400 8.97 22.29 -0.17
C TRP A 400 9.46 22.78 1.20
N TRP A 401 10.78 22.82 1.41
CA TRP A 401 11.39 23.33 2.65
C TRP A 401 11.22 24.83 2.85
N ARG A 402 11.10 25.57 1.75
CA ARG A 402 10.98 27.03 1.71
C ARG A 402 9.90 27.42 0.69
N PRO A 403 8.62 27.29 1.06
CA PRO A 403 7.50 27.61 0.17
C PRO A 403 7.57 29.03 -0.42
N GLU A 404 8.17 29.97 0.31
CA GLU A 404 8.40 31.34 -0.11
C GLU A 404 9.27 31.48 -1.38
N LEU A 405 10.18 30.54 -1.65
CA LEU A 405 11.01 30.55 -2.86
C LEU A 405 10.21 30.26 -4.13
N LYS A 406 9.07 29.57 -4.01
CA LYS A 406 8.22 29.22 -5.15
C LYS A 406 7.57 30.45 -5.80
N ASN A 407 7.36 31.51 -5.02
CA ASN A 407 6.78 32.76 -5.52
C ASN A 407 7.81 33.67 -6.22
N ASN A 408 9.11 33.34 -6.13
CA ASN A 408 10.22 34.17 -6.62
C ASN A 408 10.98 33.57 -7.82
N GLU A 409 10.65 32.35 -8.26
CA GLU A 409 11.20 31.74 -9.48
C GLU A 409 10.10 31.58 -10.54
N PRO A 410 10.32 31.98 -11.81
CA PRO A 410 9.38 31.65 -12.88
C PRO A 410 9.32 30.13 -13.06
N ASP A 411 8.09 29.61 -13.19
CA ASP A 411 7.77 28.18 -13.26
C ASP A 411 8.43 27.55 -14.51
N GLU A 412 9.63 26.97 -14.35
CA GLU A 412 10.31 26.24 -15.43
C GLU A 412 9.59 24.92 -15.68
N ASN A 413 8.51 24.97 -16.47
CA ASN A 413 7.79 23.80 -16.92
C ASN A 413 8.64 23.03 -17.96
N PRO A 414 9.21 21.85 -17.65
CA PRO A 414 10.13 21.15 -18.55
C PRO A 414 9.43 20.57 -19.78
N ILE A 415 8.10 20.55 -19.81
CA ILE A 415 7.29 19.88 -20.84
C ILE A 415 6.95 20.82 -22.01
N LYS A 416 7.23 22.14 -21.89
CA LYS A 416 7.06 23.09 -23.01
C LYS A 416 8.25 23.18 -23.98
N LYS A 417 9.30 22.36 -23.82
CA LYS A 417 10.51 22.39 -24.67
C LYS A 417 10.60 21.32 -25.77
N SER A 418 9.54 20.56 -26.06
CA SER A 418 9.48 19.78 -27.31
C SER A 418 8.28 20.21 -28.16
N LYS A 419 8.52 21.23 -29.00
CA LYS A 419 7.82 21.40 -30.27
C LYS A 419 8.72 20.86 -31.37
#